data_AF-A0A1B6NRZ9-F1
#
_entry.id   AF-A0A1B6NRZ9-F1
#
_cell.length_a   1.000
_cell.length_b   1.000
_cell.length_c   1.000
_cell.angle_alpha   90.00
_cell.angle_beta   90.00
_cell.angle_gamma   90.00
#
_symmetry.space_group_name_H-M   'P 1'
#
loop_
_entity.id
_entity.type
_entity.pdbx_description
1 polymer ?
#
loop_
_entity_poly.entity_id
_entity_poly.type
_entity_poly.pdbx_seq_one_letter_code
_entity_poly.pdbx_strand_id
1 'polypeptide(L)' 'MKRIISVLMENAPGALSRIVGVFSQRGYNVDSLCVAPTD' A
#
# COMPACT_ATOMS: atom_id res chain seq x y z
N MET A 1 3.68 5.27 -17.31
CA MET A 1 4.96 5.58 -16.61
C MET A 1 4.92 4.89 -15.26
N LYS A 2 5.91 4.03 -14.92
CA LYS A 2 5.91 3.34 -13.62
C LYS A 2 6.26 4.33 -12.49
N ARG A 3 5.61 4.18 -11.33
CA ARG A 3 5.86 4.97 -10.12
C ARG A 3 6.04 4.01 -8.95
N ILE A 4 7.04 4.28 -8.13
CA ILE A 4 7.32 3.54 -6.90
C ILE A 4 6.99 4.49 -5.75
N ILE A 5 6.20 4.01 -4.78
CA ILE A 5 5.76 4.79 -3.62
C ILE A 5 6.16 3.99 -2.37
N SER A 6 6.81 4.67 -1.43
CA SER A 6 7.13 4.13 -0.11
C SER A 6 6.30 4.87 0.94
N VAL A 7 5.70 4.13 1.87
CA VAL A 7 4.84 4.68 2.92
C VAL A 7 5.17 3.97 4.23
N LEU A 8 5.35 4.75 5.30
CA LEU A 8 5.34 4.22 6.66
C LEU A 8 3.90 4.16 7.15
N MET A 9 3.53 3.05 7.78
CA MET A 9 2.17 2.81 8.24
C MET A 9 2.19 2.12 9.60
N GLU A 10 1.12 2.30 10.38
CA GLU A 10 0.95 1.56 11.62
C GLU A 10 0.81 0.05 11.35
N ASN A 11 1.50 -0.75 12.17
CA ASN A 11 1.37 -2.20 12.14
C ASN A 11 0.14 -2.65 12.94
N ALA A 12 -1.04 -2.42 12.38
CA ALA A 12 -2.33 -2.74 12.99
C ALA A 12 -3.23 -3.55 12.03
N PRO A 13 -4.14 -4.39 12.57
CA PRO A 13 -5.09 -5.13 11.76
C PRO A 13 -5.88 -4.21 10.81
N GLY A 14 -5.90 -4.55 9.52
CA GLY A 14 -6.64 -3.81 8.50
C GLY A 14 -5.92 -2.59 7.91
N ALA A 15 -4.77 -2.17 8.46
CA ALA A 15 -4.03 -1.01 7.95
C ALA A 15 -3.62 -1.18 6.47
N LEU A 16 -3.15 -2.38 6.08
CA LEU A 16 -2.78 -2.67 4.69
C LEU A 16 -3.99 -2.63 3.76
N SER A 17 -5.12 -3.21 4.19
CA SER A 17 -6.37 -3.22 3.42
C SER A 17 -6.87 -1.80 3.14
N ARG A 18 -6.69 -0.88 4.09
CA ARG A 18 -7.06 0.53 3.93
C ARG A 18 -6.23 1.20 2.84
N ILE A 19 -4.91 0.98 2.84
CA ILE A 19 -4.01 1.56 1.83
C ILE A 19 -4.33 1.02 0.44
N VAL A 20 -4.38 -0.31 0.29
CA VAL A 20 -4.70 -0.95 -1.00
C VAL A 20 -6.08 -0.53 -1.50
N GLY A 21 -7.07 -0.43 -0.60
CA GLY A 21 -8.42 0.01 -0.94
C GLY A 21 -8.46 1.42 -1.56
N VAL A 22 -7.61 2.35 -1.12
CA VAL A 22 -7.53 3.70 -1.70
C VAL A 22 -7.03 3.68 -3.15
N PHE A 23 -6.09 2.78 -3.48
CA PHE A 23 -5.63 2.61 -4.87
C PHE A 23 -6.73 1.96 -5.73
N SER A 24 -7.38 0.91 -5.23
CA SER A 24 -8.47 0.23 -5.93
C SER A 24 -9.66 1.15 -6.20
N GLN A 25 -10.08 1.97 -5.24
CA GLN A 25 -11.19 2.93 -5.40
C GLN A 25 -10.92 3.98 -6.49
N ARG A 26 -9.65 4.29 -6.76
CA ARG A 26 -9.25 5.21 -7.82
C ARG A 26 -8.97 4.52 -9.16
N GLY A 27 -9.19 3.21 -9.25
CA GLY A 27 -8.89 2.43 -10.45
C GLY A 27 -7.38 2.35 -10.74
N TYR A 28 -6.52 2.57 -9.75
CA TYR A 28 -5.08 2.43 -9.92
C TYR A 28 -4.67 0.97 -9.80
N ASN A 29 -3.95 0.49 -10.81
CA ASN A 29 -3.43 -0.86 -10.80
C ASN A 29 -2.11 -0.92 -10.02
N VAL A 30 -1.96 -1.94 -9.16
CA VAL A 30 -0.75 -2.17 -8.38
C VAL A 30 0.02 -3.31 -9.01
N ASP A 31 1.14 -2.99 -9.66
CA ASP A 31 2.01 -3.96 -10.36
C ASP A 31 2.71 -4.90 -9.35
N SER A 32 3.14 -4.35 -8.21
CA SER A 32 3.73 -5.11 -7.11
C SER A 32 3.58 -4.34 -5.79
N LEU A 33 3.57 -5.08 -4.68
CA LEU A 33 3.47 -4.56 -3.32
C LEU A 33 4.40 -5.37 -2.40
N CYS A 34 5.23 -4.68 -1.63
CA CYS A 34 6.10 -5.28 -0.60
C CYS A 34 5.82 -4.60 0.75
N VAL A 35 5.73 -5.40 1.82
CA VAL A 35 5.43 -4.93 3.17
C VAL A 35 6.30 -5.68 4.17
N ALA A 36 6.93 -4.95 5.08
CA ALA A 36 7.72 -5.50 6.16
C ALA A 36 7.63 -4.58 7.39
N PRO A 37 7.75 -5.11 8.62
CA PRO A 37 8.01 -4.31 9.81
C PRO A 37 9.30 -3.48 9.66
N THR A 38 9.33 -2.31 10.28
CA THR A 38 10.55 -1.49 10.43
C THR A 38 11.08 -1.64 11.86
N ASP A 39 12.39 -1.46 12.04
CA ASP A 39 13.02 -1.36 13.37
C ASP A 39 12.69 -0.03 14.08
#